data_AF-A0A396NGI1-F1
#
_entry.id   AF-A0A396NGI1-F1
#
_cell.length_a   1.000
_cell.length_b   1.000
_cell.length_c   1.000
_cell.angle_alpha   90.00
_cell.angle_beta   90.00
_cell.angle_gamma   90.00
#
_symmetry.space_group_name_H-M   'P 1'
#
loop_
_entity.id
_entity.type
_entity.pdbx_description
1 polymer ?
#
loop_
_entity_poly.entity_id
_entity_poly.type
_entity_poly.pdbx_seq_one_letter_code
_entity_poly.pdbx_strand_id
1 'polypeptide(L)'
;MSEPIFIARQDTLEQEILPAHWLAQYKLFGEESYTFQDKGIWKKLCMSRAAANDRDMHAEALEEMLTTFSAEHTGKWMLLVYGMDAAALEGLATMAAIAANGTAMGAIADNALLMHAIANSETAMQRIANSQTAMQRVANNRGAMDAIGRSRIARDAVQASPYYNSYIKENDMAIAKLVVGFANLESAGYSGCAGMAADSTAMTAVAASSTAMTAVAASSTAMTAVAASGVALKAIAQAYKNTANMLQFLKAVNASDTLIKRIYNTLTNATALFGTAQLGGQDSVADANKWATTSAAPNAFLACACGYYNSGGASVDVTYNGTAIAQNKTGTRQPGSVTSTNVNAITMAPSTFTENGDGWLAVQKFTVK
;
A
#
# COMPACT_ATOMS: atom_id res chain seq x y z
N MET A 1 19.01 48.21 38.88
CA MET A 1 18.08 47.16 38.43
C MET A 1 18.67 45.85 38.88
N SER A 2 18.05 45.17 39.85
CA SER A 2 18.49 43.83 40.27
C SER A 2 18.10 42.85 39.17
N GLU A 3 19.09 42.25 38.51
CA GLU A 3 18.84 41.14 37.60
C GLU A 3 18.18 40.00 38.37
N PRO A 4 17.08 39.41 37.85
CA PRO A 4 16.44 38.27 38.51
C PRO A 4 17.41 37.08 38.55
N ILE A 5 17.67 36.55 39.74
CA ILE A 5 18.47 35.33 39.94
C ILE A 5 17.57 34.12 39.72
N PHE A 6 17.91 33.28 38.75
CA PHE A 6 17.21 32.02 38.50
C PHE A 6 17.86 30.89 39.32
N ILE A 7 17.13 30.34 40.29
CA ILE A 7 17.58 29.19 41.09
C ILE A 7 16.73 27.99 40.68
N ALA A 8 17.33 27.06 39.94
CA ALA A 8 16.71 25.77 39.63
C ALA A 8 17.19 24.71 40.61
N ARG A 9 16.31 23.79 41.01
CA ARG A 9 16.73 22.55 41.68
C ARG A 9 17.58 21.75 40.71
N GLN A 10 18.58 21.01 41.22
CA GLN A 10 19.47 20.20 40.39
C GLN A 10 18.69 19.23 39.50
N ASP A 11 17.65 18.60 40.04
CA ASP A 11 16.79 17.68 39.28
C ASP A 11 16.08 18.39 38.11
N THR A 12 15.56 19.59 38.34
CA THR A 12 14.92 20.42 37.29
C THR A 12 15.93 20.85 36.23
N LEU A 13 17.15 21.17 36.65
CA LEU A 13 18.23 21.52 35.74
C LEU A 13 18.59 20.34 34.83
N GLU A 14 18.78 19.15 35.40
CA GLU A 14 19.22 17.95 34.66
C GLU A 14 18.12 17.31 33.80
N GLN A 15 16.86 17.35 34.24
CA GLN A 15 15.76 16.65 33.56
C GLN A 15 14.99 17.51 32.57
N GLU A 16 14.93 18.84 32.78
CA GLU A 16 14.10 19.73 31.97
C GLU A 16 14.92 20.78 31.23
N ILE A 17 15.77 21.54 31.93
CA ILE A 17 16.45 22.69 31.36
C ILE A 17 17.60 22.28 30.43
N LEU A 18 18.51 21.43 30.90
CA LEU A 18 19.68 21.01 30.11
C LEU A 18 19.29 20.24 28.84
N PRO A 19 18.36 19.26 28.86
CA PRO A 19 17.96 18.57 27.64
C PRO A 19 17.33 19.49 26.59
N ALA A 20 16.56 20.49 27.01
CA ALA A 20 16.00 21.49 26.08
C ALA A 20 17.11 22.33 25.42
N HIS A 21 18.13 22.74 26.17
CA HIS A 21 19.29 23.45 25.61
C HIS A 21 20.13 22.58 24.68
N TRP A 22 20.39 21.33 25.05
CA TRP A 22 21.10 20.38 24.19
C TRP A 22 20.36 20.12 22.88
N LEU A 23 19.03 19.94 22.96
CA LEU A 23 18.18 19.81 21.77
C LEU A 23 18.28 21.04 20.88
N ALA A 24 18.17 22.25 21.44
CA ALA A 24 18.29 23.49 20.68
C ALA A 24 19.66 23.63 20.00
N GLN A 25 20.73 23.25 20.69
CA GLN A 25 22.07 23.25 20.13
C GLN A 25 22.22 22.22 18.99
N TYR A 26 21.69 21.01 19.19
CA TYR A 26 21.68 19.96 18.16
C TYR A 26 20.91 20.41 16.92
N LYS A 27 19.73 21.02 17.09
CA LYS A 27 18.95 21.54 15.96
C LYS A 27 19.67 22.64 15.19
N LEU A 28 20.57 23.40 15.83
CA LEU A 28 21.30 24.48 15.18
C LEU A 28 22.55 24.00 14.44
N PHE A 29 23.28 23.03 14.99
CA PHE A 29 24.59 22.62 14.48
C PHE A 29 24.65 21.15 13.99
N GLY A 30 23.57 20.39 14.15
CA GLY A 30 23.53 18.96 13.84
C GLY A 30 24.64 18.18 14.54
N GLU A 31 25.31 17.32 13.78
CA GLU A 31 26.42 16.50 14.27
C GLU A 31 27.64 17.32 14.73
N GLU A 32 27.79 18.58 14.29
CA GLU A 32 28.87 19.46 14.76
C GLU A 32 28.62 20.03 16.16
N SER A 33 27.41 19.85 16.71
CA SER A 33 27.08 20.31 18.05
C SER A 33 27.94 19.62 19.11
N TYR A 34 28.30 20.37 20.16
CA TYR A 34 28.91 19.79 21.36
C TYR A 34 28.06 18.65 21.94
N THR A 35 26.74 18.80 21.89
CA THR A 35 25.76 17.79 22.29
C THR A 35 25.95 16.44 21.60
N PHE A 36 26.17 16.42 20.28
CA PHE A 36 26.34 15.18 19.52
C PHE A 36 27.76 14.59 19.63
N GLN A 37 28.76 15.46 19.70
CA GLN A 37 30.17 15.08 19.80
C GLN A 37 30.48 14.44 21.17
N ASP A 38 29.89 14.94 22.26
CA ASP A 38 29.97 14.31 23.58
C ASP A 38 28.95 13.17 23.69
N LYS A 39 29.40 11.91 23.56
CA LYS A 39 28.51 10.74 23.59
C LYS A 39 27.79 10.54 24.93
N GLY A 40 28.31 11.07 26.03
CA GLY A 40 27.62 11.06 27.32
C GLY A 40 26.43 12.00 27.33
N ILE A 41 26.59 13.20 26.77
CA ILE A 41 25.51 14.18 26.62
C ILE A 41 24.50 13.73 25.57
N TRP A 42 24.97 13.23 24.43
CA TRP A 42 24.12 12.68 23.37
C TRP A 42 23.18 11.61 23.93
N LYS A 43 23.72 10.64 24.68
CA LYS A 43 22.93 9.61 25.36
C LYS A 43 21.88 10.22 26.29
N LYS A 44 22.25 11.22 27.12
CA LYS A 44 21.30 11.88 28.03
C LYS A 44 20.20 12.61 27.28
N LEU A 45 20.54 13.30 26.19
CA LEU A 45 19.55 13.95 25.32
C LEU A 45 18.60 12.93 24.70
N CYS A 46 19.12 11.87 24.07
CA CYS A 46 18.29 10.83 23.45
C CYS A 46 17.37 10.15 24.46
N MET A 47 17.81 10.01 25.72
CA MET A 47 17.01 9.44 26.80
C MET A 47 16.08 10.45 27.50
N SER A 48 16.03 11.70 27.04
CA SER A 48 15.26 12.76 27.69
C SER A 48 13.83 12.90 27.16
N ARG A 49 12.99 13.52 28.00
CA ARG A 49 11.65 13.95 27.60
C ARG A 49 11.66 14.98 26.47
N ALA A 50 12.70 15.81 26.39
CA ALA A 50 12.85 16.81 25.33
C ALA A 50 12.97 16.15 23.95
N ALA A 51 13.85 15.15 23.82
CA ALA A 51 14.01 14.40 22.58
C ALA A 51 12.78 13.55 22.25
N ALA A 52 12.21 12.85 23.24
CA ALA A 52 11.07 11.97 23.05
C ALA A 52 9.79 12.69 22.56
N ASN A 53 9.62 13.96 22.92
CA ASN A 53 8.44 14.76 22.53
C ASN A 53 8.69 15.71 21.35
N ASP A 54 9.90 15.73 20.80
CA ASP A 54 10.24 16.58 19.67
C ASP A 54 10.09 15.81 18.36
N ARG A 55 9.26 16.33 17.45
CA ARG A 55 8.88 15.64 16.21
C ARG A 55 10.04 15.43 15.23
N ASP A 56 11.06 16.27 15.31
CA ASP A 56 12.22 16.17 14.42
C ASP A 56 13.28 15.23 15.00
N MET A 57 13.30 15.06 16.32
CA MET A 57 14.33 14.31 17.05
C MET A 57 13.90 12.91 17.50
N HIS A 58 12.62 12.71 17.82
CA HIS A 58 12.19 11.53 18.57
C HIS A 58 12.44 10.18 17.88
N ALA A 59 12.46 10.15 16.54
CA ALA A 59 12.74 8.95 15.77
C ALA A 59 14.23 8.59 15.81
N GLU A 60 15.09 9.60 15.68
CA GLU A 60 16.55 9.45 15.80
C GLU A 60 16.94 9.04 17.23
N ALA A 61 16.37 9.71 18.23
CA ALA A 61 16.58 9.36 19.63
C ALA A 61 16.14 7.92 19.95
N LEU A 62 15.02 7.48 19.38
CA LEU A 62 14.56 6.09 19.50
C LEU A 62 15.54 5.12 18.84
N GLU A 63 15.98 5.39 17.61
CA GLU A 63 16.92 4.53 16.88
C GLU A 63 18.27 4.41 17.61
N GLU A 64 18.83 5.53 18.08
CA GLU A 64 20.07 5.55 18.86
C GLU A 64 19.95 4.79 20.18
N MET A 65 18.81 4.92 20.87
CA MET A 65 18.56 4.14 22.08
C MET A 65 18.55 2.64 21.79
N LEU A 66 17.89 2.23 20.69
CA LEU A 66 17.74 0.83 20.31
C LEU A 66 19.04 0.19 19.80
N THR A 67 19.94 0.97 19.21
CA THR A 67 21.16 0.47 18.54
C THR A 67 22.44 0.73 19.33
N THR A 68 22.56 1.88 20.02
CA THR A 68 23.84 2.36 20.56
C THR A 68 23.93 2.29 22.10
N PHE A 69 22.86 2.63 22.83
CA PHE A 69 23.00 2.94 24.27
C PHE A 69 22.59 1.85 25.25
N SER A 70 21.52 1.13 24.94
CA SER A 70 21.01 -0.07 25.60
C SER A 70 19.50 -0.09 25.36
N ALA A 71 19.04 -1.13 24.68
CA ALA A 71 17.62 -1.36 24.46
C ALA A 71 16.86 -1.71 25.75
N GLU A 72 17.50 -1.82 26.92
CA GLU A 72 16.90 -2.32 28.19
C GLU A 72 15.97 -1.32 28.90
N HIS A 73 15.78 -0.13 28.37
CA HIS A 73 14.91 0.90 28.94
C HIS A 73 13.87 1.42 27.93
N THR A 74 13.58 0.64 26.88
CA THR A 74 12.68 1.05 25.80
C THR A 74 11.29 1.43 26.32
N GLY A 75 10.71 0.60 27.19
CA GLY A 75 9.40 0.90 27.79
C GLY A 75 9.43 2.18 28.61
N LYS A 76 10.46 2.38 29.45
CA LYS A 76 10.63 3.61 30.23
C LYS A 76 10.82 4.85 29.35
N TRP A 77 11.55 4.73 28.25
CA TRP A 77 11.74 5.81 27.31
C TRP A 77 10.41 6.21 26.65
N MET A 78 9.62 5.22 26.21
CA MET A 78 8.31 5.49 25.61
C MET A 78 7.37 6.21 26.60
N LEU A 79 7.45 5.90 27.90
CA LEU A 79 6.70 6.61 28.95
C LEU A 79 7.04 8.10 29.07
N LEU A 80 8.20 8.55 28.57
CA LEU A 80 8.54 9.97 28.54
C LEU A 80 7.73 10.73 27.47
N VAL A 81 7.09 10.04 26.54
CA VAL A 81 6.21 10.66 25.54
C VAL A 81 4.89 11.07 26.19
N TYR A 82 4.44 12.29 25.87
CA TYR A 82 3.25 12.89 26.44
C TYR A 82 2.01 12.00 26.22
N GLY A 83 1.30 11.68 27.31
CA GLY A 83 -0.02 11.04 27.28
C GLY A 83 -0.04 9.50 27.27
N MET A 84 1.03 8.82 27.69
CA MET A 84 1.01 7.36 27.84
C MET A 84 0.49 6.89 29.20
N ASP A 85 -0.35 5.85 29.20
CA ASP A 85 -0.67 5.07 30.40
C ASP A 85 0.54 4.23 30.81
N ALA A 86 1.03 4.47 32.03
CA ALA A 86 2.28 3.91 32.54
C ALA A 86 2.25 2.39 32.67
N ALA A 87 1.11 1.82 33.07
CA ALA A 87 1.03 0.44 33.51
C ALA A 87 1.36 -0.58 32.39
N ALA A 88 1.09 -0.24 31.14
CA ALA A 88 1.26 -1.18 30.02
C ALA A 88 2.73 -1.36 29.59
N LEU A 89 3.58 -0.36 29.83
CA LEU A 89 5.01 -0.38 29.44
C LEU A 89 5.95 -0.63 30.62
N GLU A 90 5.45 -0.54 31.85
CA GLU A 90 6.22 -0.86 33.04
C GLU A 90 6.83 -2.26 32.98
N GLY A 91 8.13 -2.36 33.23
CA GLY A 91 8.88 -3.62 33.18
C GLY A 91 9.22 -4.13 31.78
N LEU A 92 8.73 -3.50 30.70
CA LEU A 92 9.09 -3.88 29.33
C LEU A 92 10.42 -3.25 28.94
N ALA A 93 11.48 -4.03 29.13
CA ALA A 93 12.84 -3.57 28.86
C ALA A 93 13.04 -3.27 27.37
N THR A 94 12.65 -4.16 26.46
CA THR A 94 13.03 -4.12 25.03
C THR A 94 11.87 -3.90 24.07
N MET A 95 12.17 -3.40 22.86
CA MET A 95 11.18 -3.29 21.79
C MET A 95 10.55 -4.64 21.40
N ALA A 96 11.28 -5.74 21.51
CA ALA A 96 10.73 -7.08 21.27
C ALA A 96 9.68 -7.47 22.32
N ALA A 97 9.95 -7.19 23.61
CA ALA A 97 8.99 -7.43 24.68
C ALA A 97 7.73 -6.56 24.52
N ILE A 98 7.91 -5.30 24.11
CA ILE A 98 6.82 -4.40 23.77
C ILE A 98 6.00 -4.94 22.61
N ALA A 99 6.63 -5.30 21.49
CA ALA A 99 5.95 -5.83 20.31
C ALA A 99 5.18 -7.13 20.58
N ALA A 100 5.63 -7.95 21.54
CA ALA A 100 4.93 -9.16 21.96
C ALA A 100 3.75 -8.87 22.92
N ASN A 101 3.70 -7.69 23.56
CA ASN A 101 2.68 -7.31 24.53
C ASN A 101 1.53 -6.55 23.84
N GLY A 102 0.36 -7.19 23.76
CA GLY A 102 -0.80 -6.63 23.09
C GLY A 102 -1.40 -5.38 23.74
N THR A 103 -1.26 -5.22 25.06
CA THR A 103 -1.73 -4.03 25.79
C THR A 103 -0.80 -2.85 25.53
N ALA A 104 0.51 -3.08 25.63
CA ALA A 104 1.52 -2.07 25.31
C ALA A 104 1.40 -1.58 23.86
N MET A 105 1.32 -2.52 22.90
CA MET A 105 1.14 -2.16 21.49
C MET A 105 -0.19 -1.47 21.20
N GLY A 106 -1.25 -1.75 21.98
CA GLY A 106 -2.50 -0.99 21.90
C GLY A 106 -2.28 0.47 22.28
N ALA A 107 -1.72 0.71 23.46
CA ALA A 107 -1.43 2.07 23.95
C ALA A 107 -0.47 2.84 23.01
N ILE A 108 0.53 2.16 22.46
CA ILE A 108 1.44 2.73 21.46
C ILE A 108 0.70 3.10 20.18
N ALA A 109 -0.11 2.18 19.63
CA ALA A 109 -0.81 2.39 18.37
C ALA A 109 -1.81 3.57 18.44
N ASP A 110 -2.39 3.81 19.62
CA ASP A 110 -3.27 4.95 19.88
C ASP A 110 -2.52 6.28 20.10
N ASN A 111 -1.19 6.25 20.28
CA ASN A 111 -0.36 7.43 20.44
C ASN A 111 0.33 7.83 19.11
N ALA A 112 -0.17 8.90 18.50
CA ALA A 112 0.33 9.38 17.21
C ALA A 112 1.81 9.82 17.23
N LEU A 113 2.30 10.40 18.32
CA LEU A 113 3.71 10.83 18.44
C LEU A 113 4.65 9.63 18.47
N LEU A 114 4.28 8.59 19.23
CA LEU A 114 5.05 7.35 19.28
C LEU A 114 5.01 6.60 17.97
N MET A 115 3.83 6.45 17.36
CA MET A 115 3.76 5.78 16.07
C MET A 115 4.52 6.54 14.99
N HIS A 116 4.62 7.87 15.08
CA HIS A 116 5.50 8.63 14.20
C HIS A 116 6.99 8.31 14.45
N ALA A 117 7.44 8.30 15.70
CA ALA A 117 8.82 7.95 16.04
C ALA A 117 9.16 6.50 15.60
N ILE A 118 8.29 5.55 15.95
CA ILE A 118 8.42 4.13 15.61
C ILE A 118 8.41 3.93 14.10
N ALA A 119 7.46 4.52 13.37
CA ALA A 119 7.38 4.35 11.92
C ALA A 119 8.63 4.85 11.19
N ASN A 120 9.38 5.79 11.78
CA ASN A 120 10.63 6.31 11.22
C ASN A 120 11.89 5.68 11.85
N SER A 121 11.75 4.65 12.69
CA SER A 121 12.85 3.87 13.25
C SER A 121 12.90 2.50 12.57
N GLU A 122 14.03 2.19 11.94
CA GLU A 122 14.23 0.91 11.25
C GLU A 122 14.24 -0.24 12.26
N THR A 123 14.99 -0.11 13.36
CA THR A 123 15.04 -1.15 14.38
C THR A 123 13.68 -1.39 15.02
N ALA A 124 12.91 -0.33 15.31
CA ALA A 124 11.58 -0.49 15.89
C ALA A 124 10.60 -1.18 14.94
N MET A 125 10.55 -0.75 13.67
CA MET A 125 9.65 -1.33 12.67
C MET A 125 10.04 -2.77 12.33
N GLN A 126 11.32 -3.13 12.30
CA GLN A 126 11.74 -4.52 12.13
C GLN A 126 11.21 -5.40 13.27
N ARG A 127 11.22 -4.93 14.53
CA ARG A 127 10.67 -5.68 15.67
C ARG A 127 9.14 -5.81 15.59
N ILE A 128 8.44 -4.74 15.19
CA ILE A 128 6.99 -4.77 15.00
C ILE A 128 6.60 -5.71 13.86
N ALA A 129 7.25 -5.58 12.70
CA ALA A 129 6.96 -6.38 11.51
C ALA A 129 7.17 -7.88 11.75
N ASN A 130 8.10 -8.26 12.63
CA ASN A 130 8.37 -9.64 13.02
C ASN A 130 7.53 -10.12 14.22
N SER A 131 6.59 -9.32 14.73
CA SER A 131 5.69 -9.72 15.81
C SER A 131 4.25 -9.86 15.33
N GLN A 132 3.69 -11.05 15.49
CA GLN A 132 2.28 -11.32 15.19
C GLN A 132 1.34 -10.37 15.95
N THR A 133 1.58 -10.23 17.26
CA THR A 133 0.77 -9.38 18.16
C THR A 133 0.82 -7.92 17.73
N ALA A 134 2.01 -7.39 17.44
CA ALA A 134 2.16 -6.00 17.03
C ALA A 134 1.50 -5.75 15.67
N MET A 135 1.75 -6.63 14.69
CA MET A 135 1.15 -6.52 13.35
C MET A 135 -0.37 -6.53 13.39
N GLN A 136 -0.97 -7.39 14.22
CA GLN A 136 -2.41 -7.38 14.43
C GLN A 136 -2.92 -6.05 15.02
N ARG A 137 -2.22 -5.48 15.99
CA ARG A 137 -2.61 -4.22 16.64
C ARG A 137 -2.49 -3.04 15.68
N VAL A 138 -1.35 -2.89 15.00
CA VAL A 138 -1.12 -1.75 14.09
C VAL A 138 -2.04 -1.80 12.88
N ALA A 139 -2.26 -2.98 12.29
CA ALA A 139 -3.12 -3.12 11.11
C ALA A 139 -4.59 -2.72 11.37
N ASN A 140 -5.07 -2.91 12.61
CA ASN A 140 -6.43 -2.58 13.02
C ASN A 140 -6.55 -1.17 13.62
N ASN A 141 -5.47 -0.39 13.63
CA ASN A 141 -5.45 0.96 14.18
C ASN A 141 -5.26 2.00 13.07
N ARG A 142 -6.20 2.95 13.00
CA ARG A 142 -6.18 4.00 11.98
C ARG A 142 -4.94 4.90 12.10
N GLY A 143 -4.65 5.40 13.30
CA GLY A 143 -3.53 6.31 13.54
C GLY A 143 -2.18 5.64 13.28
N ALA A 144 -2.03 4.38 13.69
CA ALA A 144 -0.83 3.59 13.38
C ALA A 144 -0.64 3.40 11.87
N MET A 145 -1.69 3.02 11.13
CA MET A 145 -1.60 2.87 9.67
C MET A 145 -1.41 4.19 8.93
N ASP A 146 -1.87 5.32 9.49
CA ASP A 146 -1.58 6.66 8.97
C ASP A 146 -0.09 6.98 9.11
N ALA A 147 0.51 6.71 10.28
CA ALA A 147 1.94 6.86 10.48
C ALA A 147 2.77 5.94 9.56
N ILE A 148 2.37 4.66 9.44
CA ILE A 148 3.01 3.70 8.54
C ILE A 148 2.91 4.15 7.08
N GLY A 149 1.73 4.60 6.62
CA GLY A 149 1.53 5.02 5.24
C GLY A 149 2.43 6.19 4.80
N ARG A 150 2.82 7.06 5.74
CA ARG A 150 3.68 8.22 5.51
C ARG A 150 5.18 7.90 5.55
N SER A 151 5.58 6.82 6.22
CA SER A 151 7.00 6.46 6.36
C SER A 151 7.39 5.35 5.39
N ARG A 152 8.40 5.63 4.55
CA ARG A 152 8.98 4.60 3.69
C ARG A 152 9.56 3.43 4.49
N ILE A 153 10.26 3.70 5.58
CA ILE A 153 10.86 2.68 6.47
C ILE A 153 9.77 1.72 6.96
N ALA A 154 8.65 2.26 7.43
CA ALA A 154 7.54 1.46 7.93
C ALA A 154 6.85 0.66 6.82
N ARG A 155 6.61 1.26 5.65
CA ARG A 155 6.00 0.56 4.51
C ARG A 155 6.85 -0.63 4.06
N ASP A 156 8.16 -0.43 3.96
CA ASP A 156 9.11 -1.47 3.55
C ASP A 156 9.14 -2.61 4.59
N ALA A 157 9.18 -2.29 5.89
CA ALA A 157 9.12 -3.27 6.96
C ALA A 157 7.79 -4.05 6.99
N VAL A 158 6.66 -3.36 6.83
CA VAL A 158 5.32 -3.98 6.80
C VAL A 158 5.16 -4.88 5.58
N GLN A 159 5.65 -4.47 4.40
CA GLN A 159 5.60 -5.28 3.19
C GLN A 159 6.45 -6.55 3.30
N ALA A 160 7.60 -6.46 3.97
CA ALA A 160 8.48 -7.59 4.23
C ALA A 160 8.02 -8.50 5.39
N SER A 161 7.00 -8.09 6.15
CA SER A 161 6.53 -8.82 7.32
C SER A 161 6.01 -10.23 6.94
N PRO A 162 6.40 -11.29 7.69
CA PRO A 162 5.80 -12.62 7.52
C PRO A 162 4.28 -12.63 7.83
N TYR A 163 3.78 -11.61 8.54
CA TYR A 163 2.36 -11.47 8.90
C TYR A 163 1.58 -10.54 7.98
N TYR A 164 2.19 -10.02 6.90
CA TYR A 164 1.52 -9.16 5.91
C TYR A 164 0.24 -9.80 5.37
N ASN A 165 0.33 -11.07 4.95
CA ASN A 165 -0.81 -11.81 4.40
C ASN A 165 -1.94 -12.00 5.42
N SER A 166 -1.61 -12.12 6.71
CA SER A 166 -2.57 -12.39 7.77
C SER A 166 -3.30 -11.14 8.24
N TYR A 167 -2.65 -9.98 8.27
CA TYR A 167 -3.21 -8.78 8.91
C TYR A 167 -3.35 -7.57 8.00
N ILE A 168 -2.59 -7.48 6.90
CA ILE A 168 -2.61 -6.31 6.02
C ILE A 168 -3.35 -6.61 4.72
N LYS A 169 -2.92 -7.66 4.00
CA LYS A 169 -3.29 -7.89 2.60
C LYS A 169 -4.79 -7.84 2.31
N GLU A 170 -5.61 -8.44 3.18
CA GLU A 170 -7.07 -8.47 3.00
C GLU A 170 -7.82 -7.53 3.95
N ASN A 171 -7.11 -6.82 4.83
CA ASN A 171 -7.69 -5.81 5.70
C ASN A 171 -7.93 -4.53 4.90
N ASP A 172 -9.20 -4.21 4.65
CA ASP A 172 -9.66 -3.12 3.78
C ASP A 172 -8.99 -1.77 4.08
N MET A 173 -8.94 -1.37 5.36
CA MET A 173 -8.30 -0.11 5.77
C MET A 173 -6.78 -0.19 5.59
N ALA A 174 -6.15 -1.25 6.09
CA ALA A 174 -4.69 -1.35 6.11
C ALA A 174 -4.12 -1.41 4.69
N ILE A 175 -4.70 -2.24 3.81
CA ILE A 175 -4.24 -2.35 2.43
C ILE A 175 -4.50 -1.07 1.64
N ALA A 176 -5.65 -0.40 1.83
CA ALA A 176 -5.91 0.88 1.16
C ALA A 176 -4.89 1.96 1.54
N LYS A 177 -4.62 2.10 2.85
CA LYS A 177 -3.64 3.07 3.34
C LYS A 177 -2.23 2.77 2.83
N LEU A 178 -1.86 1.49 2.79
CA LEU A 178 -0.55 1.08 2.30
C LEU A 178 -0.41 1.28 0.78
N VAL A 179 -1.42 0.91 -0.02
CA VAL A 179 -1.44 1.12 -1.48
C VAL A 179 -1.31 2.59 -1.83
N VAL A 180 -2.08 3.46 -1.17
CA VAL A 180 -1.98 4.92 -1.34
C VAL A 180 -0.60 5.43 -0.90
N GLY A 181 -0.07 4.91 0.20
CA GLY A 181 1.30 5.18 0.64
C GLY A 181 2.34 4.80 -0.42
N PHE A 182 2.28 3.61 -1.01
CA PHE A 182 3.16 3.21 -2.11
C PHE A 182 3.06 4.09 -3.36
N ALA A 183 1.98 4.85 -3.52
CA ALA A 183 1.81 5.87 -4.55
C ALA A 183 2.30 7.27 -4.10
N ASN A 184 2.95 7.37 -2.94
CA ASN A 184 3.43 8.59 -2.28
C ASN A 184 2.33 9.62 -2.00
N LEU A 185 1.16 9.14 -1.61
CA LEU A 185 0.03 9.97 -1.20
C LEU A 185 -0.25 9.84 0.30
N GLU A 186 -0.87 10.87 0.88
CA GLU A 186 -1.31 10.87 2.27
C GLU A 186 -2.47 9.88 2.46
N SER A 187 -2.30 8.93 3.39
CA SER A 187 -3.27 7.83 3.61
C SER A 187 -4.38 8.17 4.60
N ALA A 188 -4.26 9.28 5.35
CA ALA A 188 -5.17 9.67 6.43
C ALA A 188 -6.64 9.83 5.98
N GLY A 189 -6.89 10.23 4.74
CA GLY A 189 -8.23 10.40 4.19
C GLY A 189 -8.97 9.10 3.88
N TYR A 190 -8.27 7.98 3.74
CA TYR A 190 -8.86 6.73 3.26
C TYR A 190 -9.22 5.79 4.42
N SER A 191 -10.50 5.45 4.56
CA SER A 191 -10.97 4.46 5.53
C SER A 191 -10.92 3.02 4.99
N GLY A 192 -10.77 2.84 3.67
CA GLY A 192 -10.80 1.53 3.01
C GLY A 192 -10.65 1.64 1.50
N CYS A 193 -10.62 0.50 0.81
CA CYS A 193 -10.36 0.42 -0.63
C CYS A 193 -11.46 1.06 -1.47
N ALA A 194 -12.71 1.08 -1.00
CA ALA A 194 -13.81 1.74 -1.72
C ALA A 194 -13.56 3.26 -1.86
N GLY A 195 -13.11 3.91 -0.77
CA GLY A 195 -12.77 5.34 -0.78
C GLY A 195 -11.56 5.63 -1.69
N MET A 196 -10.53 4.77 -1.62
CA MET A 196 -9.37 4.84 -2.51
C MET A 196 -9.77 4.69 -3.98
N ALA A 197 -10.58 3.69 -4.31
CA ALA A 197 -10.99 3.39 -5.68
C ALA A 197 -11.93 4.44 -6.28
N ALA A 198 -12.64 5.21 -5.45
CA ALA A 198 -13.49 6.31 -5.88
C ALA A 198 -12.71 7.62 -6.13
N ASP A 199 -11.49 7.75 -5.61
CA ASP A 199 -10.66 8.94 -5.76
C ASP A 199 -9.81 8.88 -7.05
N SER A 200 -10.09 9.77 -7.99
CA SER A 200 -9.38 9.85 -9.26
C SER A 200 -7.90 10.21 -9.12
N THR A 201 -7.53 11.04 -8.15
CA THR A 201 -6.14 11.42 -7.88
C THR A 201 -5.38 10.23 -7.32
N ALA A 202 -5.99 9.52 -6.35
CA ALA A 202 -5.44 8.31 -5.78
C ALA A 202 -5.18 7.25 -6.85
N MET A 203 -6.20 6.92 -7.63
CA MET A 203 -6.10 5.84 -8.61
C MET A 203 -5.18 6.18 -9.79
N THR A 204 -5.03 7.46 -10.14
CA THR A 204 -4.02 7.89 -11.12
C THR A 204 -2.60 7.63 -10.59
N ALA A 205 -2.32 8.02 -9.34
CA ALA A 205 -1.02 7.78 -8.73
C ALA A 205 -0.74 6.28 -8.51
N VAL A 206 -1.75 5.53 -8.05
CA VAL A 206 -1.67 4.07 -7.87
C VAL A 206 -1.36 3.38 -9.19
N ALA A 207 -2.09 3.68 -10.27
CA ALA A 207 -1.86 3.05 -11.58
C ALA A 207 -0.46 3.36 -12.16
N ALA A 208 0.14 4.49 -11.77
CA ALA A 208 1.51 4.84 -12.13
C ALA A 208 2.58 4.14 -11.27
N SER A 209 2.26 3.71 -10.04
CA SER A 209 3.20 3.08 -9.11
C SER A 209 3.20 1.55 -9.24
N SER A 210 4.37 0.98 -9.57
CA SER A 210 4.54 -0.48 -9.67
C SER A 210 4.33 -1.18 -8.34
N THR A 211 4.83 -0.62 -7.24
CA THR A 211 4.66 -1.18 -5.89
C THR A 211 3.20 -1.12 -5.45
N ALA A 212 2.50 -0.03 -5.74
CA ALA A 212 1.08 0.11 -5.40
C ALA A 212 0.22 -0.89 -6.21
N MET A 213 0.44 -1.01 -7.52
CA MET A 213 -0.29 -1.97 -8.35
C MET A 213 0.03 -3.42 -8.01
N THR A 214 1.25 -3.73 -7.60
CA THR A 214 1.60 -5.07 -7.07
C THR A 214 0.77 -5.38 -5.82
N ALA A 215 0.68 -4.42 -4.89
CA ALA A 215 -0.11 -4.59 -3.67
C ALA A 215 -1.62 -4.71 -3.95
N VAL A 216 -2.16 -3.93 -4.89
CA VAL A 216 -3.55 -4.05 -5.36
C VAL A 216 -3.78 -5.44 -5.96
N ALA A 217 -2.96 -5.88 -6.92
CA ALA A 217 -3.13 -7.15 -7.61
C ALA A 217 -3.02 -8.38 -6.69
N ALA A 218 -2.28 -8.26 -5.59
CA ALA A 218 -2.15 -9.32 -4.59
C ALA A 218 -3.33 -9.43 -3.62
N SER A 219 -4.17 -8.39 -3.49
CA SER A 219 -5.25 -8.29 -2.50
C SER A 219 -6.62 -8.49 -3.15
N SER A 220 -7.37 -9.49 -2.67
CA SER A 220 -8.74 -9.73 -3.17
C SER A 220 -9.71 -8.62 -2.76
N THR A 221 -9.51 -8.04 -1.58
CA THR A 221 -10.24 -6.86 -1.08
C THR A 221 -10.01 -5.65 -1.98
N ALA A 222 -8.75 -5.31 -2.28
CA ALA A 222 -8.43 -4.17 -3.13
C ALA A 222 -8.91 -4.38 -4.58
N MET A 223 -8.67 -5.56 -5.16
CA MET A 223 -9.15 -5.90 -6.51
C MET A 223 -10.66 -5.83 -6.64
N THR A 224 -11.40 -6.25 -5.61
CA THR A 224 -12.87 -6.17 -5.60
C THR A 224 -13.35 -4.73 -5.64
N ALA A 225 -12.75 -3.83 -4.85
CA ALA A 225 -13.08 -2.41 -4.85
C ALA A 225 -12.71 -1.73 -6.18
N VAL A 226 -11.52 -2.02 -6.72
CA VAL A 226 -11.06 -1.49 -8.01
C VAL A 226 -11.96 -1.95 -9.15
N ALA A 227 -12.29 -3.25 -9.20
CA ALA A 227 -13.18 -3.82 -10.22
C ALA A 227 -14.61 -3.24 -10.19
N ALA A 228 -15.06 -2.77 -9.03
CA ALA A 228 -16.37 -2.13 -8.85
C ALA A 228 -16.38 -0.63 -9.18
N SER A 229 -15.21 0.00 -9.35
CA SER A 229 -15.12 1.46 -9.54
C SER A 229 -14.79 1.84 -10.99
N GLY A 230 -15.72 2.54 -11.64
CA GLY A 230 -15.48 3.13 -12.95
C GLY A 230 -14.36 4.17 -12.94
N VAL A 231 -14.16 4.89 -11.82
CA VAL A 231 -13.08 5.88 -11.66
C VAL A 231 -11.71 5.18 -11.62
N ALA A 232 -11.59 4.10 -10.85
CA ALA A 232 -10.37 3.31 -10.78
C ALA A 232 -10.03 2.67 -12.14
N LEU A 233 -11.02 2.07 -12.79
CA LEU A 233 -10.84 1.49 -14.12
C LEU A 233 -10.47 2.56 -15.16
N LYS A 234 -11.02 3.78 -15.08
CA LYS A 234 -10.62 4.88 -15.97
C LYS A 234 -9.14 5.22 -15.80
N ALA A 235 -8.66 5.34 -14.57
CA ALA A 235 -7.25 5.60 -14.30
C ALA A 235 -6.33 4.47 -14.81
N ILE A 236 -6.72 3.21 -14.60
CA ILE A 236 -5.99 2.03 -15.10
C ILE A 236 -5.94 2.04 -16.63
N ALA A 237 -7.07 2.32 -17.29
CA ALA A 237 -7.13 2.43 -18.75
C ALA A 237 -6.19 3.53 -19.26
N GLN A 238 -6.15 4.70 -18.61
CA GLN A 238 -5.26 5.79 -18.98
C GLN A 238 -3.78 5.47 -18.74
N ALA A 239 -3.47 4.59 -17.80
CA ALA A 239 -2.13 4.10 -17.52
C ALA A 239 -1.67 2.95 -18.43
N TYR A 240 -2.37 2.65 -19.54
CA TYR A 240 -2.10 1.48 -20.41
C TYR A 240 -0.66 1.36 -20.93
N LYS A 241 0.12 2.45 -20.95
CA LYS A 241 1.54 2.45 -21.34
C LYS A 241 2.46 1.88 -20.27
N ASN A 242 2.02 1.79 -19.02
CA ASN A 242 2.76 1.21 -17.90
C ASN A 242 2.60 -0.32 -17.91
N THR A 243 3.11 -0.97 -18.95
CA THR A 243 2.82 -2.38 -19.26
C THR A 243 3.16 -3.33 -18.11
N ALA A 244 4.24 -3.10 -17.36
CA ALA A 244 4.59 -3.93 -16.20
C ALA A 244 3.48 -3.93 -15.12
N ASN A 245 2.94 -2.75 -14.80
CA ASN A 245 1.88 -2.59 -13.80
C ASN A 245 0.57 -3.23 -14.29
N MET A 246 0.25 -3.02 -15.57
CA MET A 246 -0.97 -3.57 -16.18
C MET A 246 -0.92 -5.09 -16.28
N LEU A 247 0.25 -5.67 -16.56
CA LEU A 247 0.42 -7.12 -16.63
C LEU A 247 0.03 -7.81 -15.32
N GLN A 248 0.45 -7.27 -14.17
CA GLN A 248 0.11 -7.83 -12.86
C GLN A 248 -1.40 -7.75 -12.58
N PHE A 249 -2.01 -6.59 -12.86
CA PHE A 249 -3.44 -6.39 -12.74
C PHE A 249 -4.22 -7.38 -13.62
N LEU A 250 -3.86 -7.48 -14.91
CA LEU A 250 -4.55 -8.36 -15.86
C LEU A 250 -4.38 -9.84 -15.49
N LYS A 251 -3.23 -10.27 -14.98
CA LYS A 251 -3.07 -11.63 -14.44
C LYS A 251 -4.04 -11.90 -13.29
N ALA A 252 -4.14 -10.97 -12.33
CA ALA A 252 -5.06 -11.10 -11.20
C ALA A 252 -6.53 -11.12 -11.64
N VAL A 253 -6.91 -10.27 -12.60
CA VAL A 253 -8.27 -10.25 -13.17
C VAL A 253 -8.59 -11.60 -13.83
N ASN A 254 -7.74 -12.07 -14.73
CA ASN A 254 -8.05 -13.25 -15.56
C ASN A 254 -7.96 -14.58 -14.80
N ALA A 255 -7.36 -14.58 -13.61
CA ALA A 255 -7.41 -15.68 -12.66
C ALA A 255 -8.76 -15.81 -11.92
N SER A 256 -9.69 -14.85 -12.09
CA SER A 256 -10.98 -14.84 -11.38
C SER A 256 -12.15 -14.46 -12.29
N ASP A 257 -13.02 -15.42 -12.57
CA ASP A 257 -14.26 -15.17 -13.34
C ASP A 257 -15.16 -14.13 -12.66
N THR A 258 -15.14 -14.05 -11.33
CA THR A 258 -15.85 -13.02 -10.57
C THR A 258 -15.32 -11.62 -10.88
N LEU A 259 -14.00 -11.43 -10.94
CA LEU A 259 -13.40 -10.13 -11.29
C LEU A 259 -13.65 -9.79 -12.77
N ILE A 260 -13.53 -10.75 -13.68
CA ILE A 260 -13.84 -10.57 -15.11
C ILE A 260 -15.27 -10.03 -15.27
N LYS A 261 -16.26 -10.73 -14.70
CA LYS A 261 -17.68 -10.35 -14.79
C LYS A 261 -17.95 -9.01 -14.10
N ARG A 262 -17.33 -8.75 -12.95
CA ARG A 262 -17.48 -7.49 -12.22
C ARG A 262 -16.95 -6.32 -13.04
N ILE A 263 -15.74 -6.42 -13.58
CA ILE A 263 -15.15 -5.38 -14.43
C ILE A 263 -16.02 -5.13 -15.65
N TYR A 264 -16.44 -6.20 -16.35
CA TYR A 264 -17.34 -6.08 -17.50
C TYR A 264 -18.63 -5.30 -17.16
N ASN A 265 -19.28 -5.66 -16.05
CA ASN A 265 -20.50 -4.98 -15.60
C ASN A 265 -20.23 -3.51 -15.24
N THR A 266 -19.15 -3.23 -14.51
CA THR A 266 -18.75 -1.85 -14.15
C THR A 266 -18.50 -1.01 -15.40
N LEU A 267 -17.72 -1.52 -16.36
CA LEU A 267 -17.42 -0.83 -17.62
C LEU A 267 -18.69 -0.57 -18.45
N THR A 268 -19.60 -1.55 -18.49
CA THR A 268 -20.87 -1.45 -19.22
C THR A 268 -21.79 -0.37 -18.61
N ASN A 269 -21.82 -0.28 -17.27
CA ASN A 269 -22.69 0.66 -16.56
C ASN A 269 -22.07 2.06 -16.38
N ALA A 270 -20.74 2.20 -16.44
CA ALA A 270 -20.03 3.46 -16.32
C ALA A 270 -20.04 4.29 -17.63
N THR A 271 -21.23 4.49 -18.20
CA THR A 271 -21.44 5.11 -19.52
C THR A 271 -20.98 6.56 -19.59
N ALA A 272 -20.87 7.26 -18.46
CA ALA A 272 -20.29 8.61 -18.40
C ALA A 272 -18.75 8.61 -18.58
N LEU A 273 -18.08 7.49 -18.26
CA LEU A 273 -16.63 7.37 -18.26
C LEU A 273 -16.10 6.59 -19.47
N PHE A 274 -16.89 5.68 -20.02
CA PHE A 274 -16.48 4.80 -21.13
C PHE A 274 -17.46 4.87 -22.30
N GLY A 275 -16.91 4.96 -23.51
CA GLY A 275 -17.58 4.63 -24.75
C GLY A 275 -17.41 3.15 -25.06
N THR A 276 -18.44 2.50 -25.59
CA THR A 276 -18.44 1.05 -25.84
C THR A 276 -18.62 0.73 -27.33
N ALA A 277 -17.92 -0.29 -27.81
CA ALA A 277 -18.06 -0.78 -29.19
C ALA A 277 -17.88 -2.30 -29.23
N GLN A 278 -18.86 -3.02 -29.79
CA GLN A 278 -18.70 -4.44 -30.15
C GLN A 278 -17.86 -4.50 -31.43
N LEU A 279 -16.74 -5.21 -31.39
CA LEU A 279 -15.82 -5.34 -32.54
C LEU A 279 -16.17 -6.55 -33.42
N GLY A 280 -16.97 -7.48 -32.90
CA GLY A 280 -17.45 -8.67 -33.60
C GLY A 280 -16.69 -9.95 -33.21
N GLY A 281 -17.12 -11.07 -33.80
CA GLY A 281 -16.52 -12.39 -33.66
C GLY A 281 -15.46 -12.69 -34.73
N GLN A 282 -14.46 -13.50 -34.39
CA GLN A 282 -13.42 -14.01 -35.30
C GLN A 282 -13.31 -15.53 -35.13
N ASP A 283 -13.33 -16.22 -36.27
CA ASP A 283 -13.00 -17.65 -36.38
C ASP A 283 -11.48 -17.82 -36.35
N SER A 284 -10.78 -17.14 -37.26
CA SER A 284 -9.33 -16.99 -37.22
C SER A 284 -8.96 -15.99 -36.13
N VAL A 285 -8.77 -16.48 -34.90
CA VAL A 285 -8.63 -15.65 -33.69
C VAL A 285 -7.49 -14.63 -33.81
N ALA A 286 -6.42 -14.95 -34.54
CA ALA A 286 -5.31 -14.04 -34.80
C ALA A 286 -5.72 -12.74 -35.51
N ASP A 287 -6.83 -12.72 -36.26
CA ASP A 287 -7.35 -11.50 -36.89
C ASP A 287 -7.84 -10.47 -35.88
N ALA A 288 -8.18 -10.88 -34.65
CA ALA A 288 -8.54 -9.98 -33.56
C ALA A 288 -7.33 -9.19 -33.03
N ASN A 289 -6.09 -9.60 -33.33
CA ASN A 289 -4.87 -8.90 -32.89
C ASN A 289 -4.84 -7.44 -33.36
N LYS A 290 -5.44 -7.13 -34.53
CA LYS A 290 -5.54 -5.77 -35.05
C LYS A 290 -6.31 -4.83 -34.12
N TRP A 291 -7.19 -5.36 -33.28
CA TRP A 291 -7.99 -4.59 -32.32
C TRP A 291 -7.26 -4.30 -31.01
N ALA A 292 -6.17 -5.03 -30.72
CA ALA A 292 -5.45 -4.98 -29.46
C ALA A 292 -4.06 -4.35 -29.57
N THR A 293 -3.83 -3.54 -30.61
CA THR A 293 -2.62 -2.71 -30.72
C THR A 293 -2.77 -1.41 -29.92
N THR A 294 -1.66 -0.82 -29.49
CA THR A 294 -1.67 0.46 -28.73
C THR A 294 -2.27 1.62 -29.50
N SER A 295 -2.28 1.55 -30.84
CA SER A 295 -2.94 2.52 -31.73
C SER A 295 -4.43 2.25 -31.91
N ALA A 296 -4.87 0.98 -31.92
CA ALA A 296 -6.28 0.61 -32.12
C ALA A 296 -7.12 0.70 -30.85
N ALA A 297 -6.50 0.50 -29.69
CA ALA A 297 -7.15 0.54 -28.38
C ALA A 297 -6.36 1.35 -27.33
N PRO A 298 -6.06 2.64 -27.59
CA PRO A 298 -5.48 3.52 -26.58
C PRO A 298 -6.50 3.78 -25.47
N ASN A 299 -6.04 3.86 -24.22
CA ASN A 299 -6.90 4.17 -23.07
C ASN A 299 -8.15 3.27 -22.97
N ALA A 300 -8.01 1.98 -23.28
CA ALA A 300 -9.16 1.10 -23.41
C ALA A 300 -8.94 -0.28 -22.78
N PHE A 301 -10.03 -0.84 -22.25
CA PHE A 301 -10.16 -2.26 -21.96
C PHE A 301 -10.77 -2.99 -23.15
N LEU A 302 -10.41 -4.26 -23.29
CA LEU A 302 -10.96 -5.21 -24.23
C LEU A 302 -11.55 -6.37 -23.44
N ALA A 303 -12.87 -6.50 -23.41
CA ALA A 303 -13.53 -7.68 -22.90
C ALA A 303 -13.60 -8.72 -24.02
N CYS A 304 -13.37 -9.98 -23.66
CA CYS A 304 -13.27 -11.09 -24.58
C CYS A 304 -14.28 -12.17 -24.19
N ALA A 305 -15.01 -12.67 -25.18
CA ALA A 305 -15.77 -13.91 -25.10
C ALA A 305 -15.04 -14.97 -25.93
N CYS A 306 -14.17 -15.72 -25.27
CA CYS A 306 -13.45 -16.83 -25.86
C CYS A 306 -14.38 -18.05 -25.95
N GLY A 307 -14.50 -18.63 -27.13
CA GLY A 307 -15.39 -19.75 -27.43
C GLY A 307 -14.75 -20.72 -28.41
N TYR A 308 -15.60 -21.45 -29.13
CA TYR A 308 -15.20 -22.47 -30.11
C TYR A 308 -16.13 -22.48 -31.32
N TYR A 309 -15.65 -22.95 -32.47
CA TYR A 309 -16.47 -23.06 -33.68
C TYR A 309 -17.37 -24.30 -33.65
N ASN A 310 -16.81 -25.50 -33.47
CA ASN A 310 -17.58 -26.76 -33.49
C ASN A 310 -17.32 -27.71 -32.32
N SER A 311 -16.09 -27.78 -31.79
CA SER A 311 -15.73 -28.73 -30.73
C SER A 311 -15.54 -28.02 -29.38
N GLY A 312 -16.18 -28.53 -28.33
CA GLY A 312 -16.11 -27.94 -26.98
C GLY A 312 -14.72 -28.01 -26.30
N GLY A 313 -13.72 -28.62 -26.97
CA GLY A 313 -12.33 -28.67 -26.49
C GLY A 313 -11.45 -27.53 -27.03
N ALA A 314 -11.92 -26.75 -28.00
CA ALA A 314 -11.18 -25.62 -28.53
C ALA A 314 -11.24 -24.40 -27.59
N SER A 315 -10.21 -23.57 -27.65
CA SER A 315 -10.06 -22.44 -26.73
C SER A 315 -9.19 -21.33 -27.30
N VAL A 316 -9.10 -20.23 -26.56
CA VAL A 316 -8.28 -19.06 -26.89
C VAL A 316 -7.34 -18.74 -25.74
N ASP A 317 -6.09 -18.49 -26.09
CA ASP A 317 -5.09 -17.90 -25.21
C ASP A 317 -5.00 -16.40 -25.45
N VAL A 318 -4.83 -15.64 -24.37
CA VAL A 318 -4.63 -14.19 -24.40
C VAL A 318 -3.28 -13.87 -23.78
N THR A 319 -2.44 -13.17 -24.54
CA THR A 319 -1.19 -12.61 -24.03
C THR A 319 -1.28 -11.09 -23.97
N TYR A 320 -0.63 -10.50 -22.98
CA TYR A 320 -0.41 -9.07 -22.85
C TYR A 320 1.09 -8.80 -22.90
N ASN A 321 1.52 -7.96 -23.85
CA ASN A 321 2.93 -7.67 -24.10
C ASN A 321 3.79 -8.95 -24.19
N GLY A 322 3.30 -9.98 -24.91
CA GLY A 322 3.98 -11.27 -25.10
C GLY A 322 3.94 -12.22 -23.89
N THR A 323 3.32 -11.83 -22.77
CA THR A 323 3.17 -12.69 -21.59
C THR A 323 1.74 -13.20 -21.46
N ALA A 324 1.55 -14.50 -21.27
CA ALA A 324 0.22 -15.07 -21.05
C ALA A 324 -0.45 -14.46 -19.80
N ILE A 325 -1.71 -14.03 -19.98
CA ILE A 325 -2.58 -13.54 -18.89
C ILE A 325 -3.83 -14.41 -18.73
N ALA A 326 -4.24 -15.11 -19.78
CA ALA A 326 -5.34 -16.06 -19.76
C ALA A 326 -5.01 -17.19 -20.72
N GLN A 327 -5.21 -18.44 -20.30
CA GLN A 327 -4.93 -19.62 -21.11
C GLN A 327 -6.13 -20.55 -21.13
N ASN A 328 -6.31 -21.26 -22.24
CA ASN A 328 -7.37 -22.22 -22.49
C ASN A 328 -8.77 -21.67 -22.19
N LYS A 329 -8.99 -20.37 -22.45
CA LYS A 329 -10.30 -19.76 -22.22
C LYS A 329 -11.27 -20.26 -23.27
N THR A 330 -12.37 -20.85 -22.82
CA THR A 330 -13.45 -21.34 -23.68
C THR A 330 -14.80 -20.97 -23.05
N GLY A 331 -15.88 -21.20 -23.79
CA GLY A 331 -17.19 -20.68 -23.42
C GLY A 331 -18.26 -21.15 -24.39
N THR A 332 -18.98 -20.21 -25.00
CA THR A 332 -20.07 -20.53 -25.92
C THR A 332 -19.56 -20.85 -27.33
N ARG A 333 -20.35 -21.60 -28.10
CA ARG A 333 -20.10 -21.81 -29.53
C ARG A 333 -20.27 -20.49 -30.30
N GLN A 334 -19.28 -20.15 -31.13
CA GLN A 334 -19.28 -19.03 -32.08
C GLN A 334 -19.82 -17.70 -31.52
N PRO A 335 -19.25 -17.15 -30.42
CA PRO A 335 -19.75 -15.90 -29.88
C PRO A 335 -19.63 -14.77 -30.91
N GLY A 336 -20.75 -14.15 -31.26
CA GLY A 336 -20.78 -12.99 -32.18
C GLY A 336 -20.56 -11.64 -31.49
N SER A 337 -20.72 -11.60 -30.17
CA SER A 337 -20.60 -10.40 -29.33
C SER A 337 -20.25 -10.78 -27.90
N VAL A 338 -19.70 -9.84 -27.14
CA VAL A 338 -19.43 -10.02 -25.71
C VAL A 338 -20.63 -9.55 -24.88
N THR A 339 -21.05 -10.37 -23.93
CA THR A 339 -22.17 -10.16 -23.01
C THR A 339 -21.74 -10.50 -21.57
N SER A 340 -22.57 -10.14 -20.58
CA SER A 340 -22.33 -10.48 -19.18
C SER A 340 -22.34 -11.99 -18.90
N THR A 341 -22.91 -12.80 -19.81
CA THR A 341 -23.01 -14.25 -19.65
C THR A 341 -21.87 -15.02 -20.30
N ASN A 342 -21.20 -14.44 -21.30
CA ASN A 342 -20.15 -15.14 -22.06
C ASN A 342 -18.73 -14.54 -21.90
N VAL A 343 -18.59 -13.38 -21.27
CA VAL A 343 -17.27 -12.78 -21.00
C VAL A 343 -16.44 -13.68 -20.07
N ASN A 344 -15.22 -13.99 -20.48
CA ASN A 344 -14.32 -14.89 -19.76
C ASN A 344 -12.84 -14.49 -19.80
N ALA A 345 -12.52 -13.35 -20.45
CA ALA A 345 -11.22 -12.70 -20.31
C ALA A 345 -11.35 -11.18 -20.44
N ILE A 346 -10.45 -10.45 -19.76
CA ILE A 346 -10.29 -8.99 -19.87
C ILE A 346 -8.83 -8.71 -20.24
N THR A 347 -8.61 -7.85 -21.22
CA THR A 347 -7.25 -7.41 -21.57
C THR A 347 -7.21 -5.93 -21.94
N MET A 348 -6.01 -5.46 -22.29
CA MET A 348 -5.70 -4.11 -22.77
C MET A 348 -4.67 -4.20 -23.90
N ALA A 349 -4.43 -3.11 -24.62
CA ALA A 349 -3.32 -3.07 -25.58
C ALA A 349 -1.95 -2.87 -24.87
N PRO A 350 -0.86 -3.49 -25.35
CA PRO A 350 -0.81 -4.45 -26.46
C PRO A 350 -1.17 -5.88 -26.02
N SER A 351 -2.06 -6.53 -26.77
CA SER A 351 -2.35 -7.97 -26.57
C SER A 351 -2.36 -8.76 -27.86
N THR A 352 -2.16 -10.07 -27.74
CA THR A 352 -2.38 -11.03 -28.81
C THR A 352 -3.33 -12.13 -28.36
N PHE A 353 -4.01 -12.71 -29.33
CA PHE A 353 -4.95 -13.81 -29.19
C PHE A 353 -4.46 -14.96 -30.08
N THR A 354 -4.46 -16.16 -29.52
CA THR A 354 -4.04 -17.39 -30.21
C THR A 354 -5.10 -18.47 -29.97
N GLU A 355 -5.46 -19.20 -31.01
CA GLU A 355 -6.39 -20.34 -30.91
C GLU A 355 -5.66 -21.64 -30.57
N ASN A 356 -6.30 -22.46 -29.75
CA ASN A 356 -5.93 -23.84 -29.49
C ASN A 356 -7.02 -24.73 -30.09
N GLY A 357 -6.73 -25.32 -31.25
CA GLY A 357 -7.73 -26.01 -32.07
C GLY A 357 -8.61 -25.02 -32.83
N ASP A 358 -9.92 -25.27 -32.84
CA ASP A 358 -10.93 -24.54 -33.61
C ASP A 358 -11.60 -23.44 -32.76
N GLY A 359 -10.76 -22.54 -32.23
CA GLY A 359 -11.14 -21.49 -31.28
C GLY A 359 -11.93 -20.36 -31.93
N TRP A 360 -12.72 -19.64 -31.15
CA TRP A 360 -13.47 -18.46 -31.65
C TRP A 360 -13.39 -17.33 -30.62
N LEU A 361 -13.35 -16.08 -31.07
CA LEU A 361 -13.24 -14.92 -30.18
C LEU A 361 -14.18 -13.79 -30.58
N ALA A 362 -15.01 -13.31 -29.65
CA ALA A 362 -15.61 -11.98 -29.77
C ALA A 362 -14.92 -10.98 -28.84
N VAL A 363 -14.79 -9.73 -29.30
CA VAL A 363 -14.19 -8.64 -28.52
C VAL A 363 -15.13 -7.45 -28.42
N GLN A 364 -15.25 -6.89 -27.22
CA GLN A 364 -15.90 -5.60 -26.96
C GLN A 364 -14.87 -4.63 -26.38
N LYS A 365 -14.81 -3.43 -26.95
CA LYS A 365 -13.89 -2.37 -26.54
C LYS A 365 -14.60 -1.35 -25.66
N PHE A 366 -13.95 -0.95 -24.56
CA PHE A 366 -14.37 0.09 -23.64
C PHE A 366 -13.30 1.18 -23.60
N THR A 367 -13.53 2.29 -24.30
CA THR A 367 -12.56 3.39 -24.44
C THR A 367 -12.93 4.52 -23.48
N VAL A 368 -11.95 5.06 -22.75
CA VAL A 368 -12.17 6.22 -21.87
C VAL A 368 -12.67 7.42 -22.67
N LYS A 369 -13.69 8.11 -22.13
CA LYS A 369 -14.20 9.39 -22.63
C LYS A 369 -13.42 10.58 -22.09
#